data_AF-A0A2D7V6V1-F1
#
_entry.id   AF-A0A2D7V6V1-F1
#
_cell.length_a   1.000
_cell.length_b   1.000
_cell.length_c   1.000
_cell.angle_alpha   90.00
_cell.angle_beta   90.00
_cell.angle_gamma   90.00
#
_symmetry.space_group_name_H-M   'P 1'
#
loop_
_entity.id
_entity.type
_entity.pdbx_description
1 polymer ?
#
loop_
_entity_poly.entity_id
_entity_poly.type
_entity_poly.pdbx_seq_one_letter_code
_entity_poly.pdbx_strand_id
1 'polypeptide(L)'
;SLGFGSLDSMEILNVDLQAEGELHARSLDSLVIKNSDMRTSGNGGADFVHLIAANELSIDNLRFSEQVREIAMQAMTINIWNVNFPAGSTVNLNSLYGGIDGKYPNFNSQVYGRVNFIENVKYNANLINSAQSFDQFGSSITIGTMK
;
A
#
# COMPACT_ATOMS: atom_id res chain seq x y z
N SER A 1 -17.67 -7.10 -3.26
CA SER A 1 -16.23 -6.85 -3.47
C SER A 1 -15.98 -6.64 -4.96
N LEU A 2 -14.83 -6.07 -5.31
CA LEU A 2 -14.34 -5.93 -6.68
C LEU A 2 -12.90 -6.48 -6.73
N GLY A 3 -12.57 -7.29 -7.74
CA GLY A 3 -11.30 -8.00 -7.79
C GLY A 3 -10.75 -8.15 -9.21
N PHE A 4 -9.43 -7.98 -9.35
CA PHE A 4 -8.69 -8.15 -10.60
C PHE A 4 -7.51 -9.11 -10.42
N GLY A 5 -7.19 -9.85 -11.48
CA GLY A 5 -6.04 -10.77 -11.52
C GLY A 5 -5.34 -10.73 -12.87
N SER A 6 -4.01 -10.75 -12.85
CA SER A 6 -3.16 -10.93 -14.04
C SER A 6 -2.16 -12.07 -13.84
N LEU A 7 -1.89 -12.81 -14.92
CA LEU A 7 -0.85 -13.86 -14.95
C LEU A 7 0.55 -13.30 -15.17
N ASP A 8 0.67 -12.04 -15.58
CA ASP A 8 1.96 -11.39 -15.83
C ASP A 8 1.98 -10.06 -15.08
N SER A 9 1.78 -8.94 -15.77
CA SER A 9 1.71 -7.60 -15.18
C SER A 9 0.29 -7.02 -15.20
N MET A 10 0.03 -6.04 -14.33
CA MET A 10 -1.22 -5.27 -14.29
C MET A 10 -0.91 -3.79 -14.09
N GLU A 11 -1.60 -2.94 -14.86
CA GLU A 11 -1.54 -1.49 -14.72
C GLU A 11 -2.93 -0.93 -14.43
N ILE A 12 -3.06 -0.13 -13.36
CA ILE A 12 -4.27 0.61 -13.00
C ILE A 12 -3.93 2.10 -13.06
N LEU A 13 -4.35 2.76 -14.15
CA LEU A 13 -3.91 4.11 -14.49
C LEU A 13 -5.11 5.05 -14.67
N ASN A 14 -5.20 6.10 -13.86
CA ASN A 14 -6.27 7.10 -13.95
C ASN A 14 -7.68 6.48 -13.78
N VAL A 15 -7.83 5.60 -12.79
CA VAL A 15 -9.07 4.86 -12.55
C VAL A 15 -9.61 5.17 -11.15
N ASP A 16 -10.92 5.36 -11.06
CA ASP A 16 -11.66 5.37 -9.81
C ASP A 16 -12.32 4.00 -9.59
N LEU A 17 -11.86 3.27 -8.58
CA LEU A 17 -12.40 1.96 -8.21
C LEU A 17 -13.22 2.07 -6.92
N GLN A 18 -14.45 1.55 -6.97
CA GLN A 18 -15.35 1.53 -5.83
C GLN A 18 -15.93 0.14 -5.60
N ALA A 19 -15.95 -0.27 -4.34
CA ALA A 19 -16.67 -1.44 -3.86
C ALA A 19 -17.38 -1.12 -2.55
N GLU A 20 -18.37 -1.93 -2.16
CA GLU A 20 -19.00 -1.78 -0.84
C GLU A 20 -18.03 -2.16 0.28
N GLY A 21 -17.45 -3.37 0.21
CA GLY A 21 -16.57 -3.88 1.27
C GLY A 21 -15.10 -3.97 0.91
N GLU A 22 -14.74 -4.50 -0.27
CA GLU A 22 -13.36 -4.89 -0.54
C GLU A 22 -12.95 -4.66 -1.98
N LEU A 23 -11.69 -4.24 -2.15
CA LEU A 23 -10.99 -4.06 -3.42
C LEU A 23 -9.73 -4.92 -3.46
N HIS A 24 -9.61 -5.76 -4.48
CA HIS A 24 -8.47 -6.66 -4.66
C HIS A 24 -7.82 -6.45 -6.03
N ALA A 25 -6.50 -6.36 -6.07
CA ALA A 25 -5.74 -6.42 -7.31
C ALA A 25 -4.53 -7.34 -7.12
N ARG A 26 -4.40 -8.33 -8.00
CA ARG A 26 -3.30 -9.30 -7.94
C ARG A 26 -2.61 -9.48 -9.28
N SER A 27 -1.29 -9.63 -9.20
CA SER A 27 -0.42 -9.91 -10.34
C SER A 27 0.60 -11.00 -10.00
N LEU A 28 1.01 -11.82 -10.98
CA LEU A 28 2.05 -12.84 -10.80
C LEU A 28 3.46 -12.37 -11.17
N ASP A 29 3.60 -11.15 -11.69
CA ASP A 29 4.87 -10.43 -11.78
C ASP A 29 4.75 -9.06 -11.11
N SER A 30 4.16 -8.08 -11.80
CA SER A 30 4.17 -6.68 -11.38
C SER A 30 2.77 -6.05 -11.32
N LEU A 31 2.55 -5.17 -10.34
CA LEU A 31 1.35 -4.34 -10.23
C LEU A 31 1.75 -2.87 -10.15
N VAL A 32 1.33 -2.09 -11.15
CA VAL A 32 1.57 -0.65 -11.21
C VAL A 32 0.26 0.08 -11.02
N ILE A 33 0.23 1.02 -10.07
CA ILE A 33 -0.94 1.87 -9.82
C ILE A 33 -0.52 3.32 -9.90
N LYS A 34 -1.19 4.10 -10.75
CA LYS A 34 -0.90 5.52 -10.92
C LYS A 34 -2.16 6.37 -10.97
N ASN A 35 -2.16 7.48 -10.24
CA ASN A 35 -3.21 8.51 -10.29
C ASN A 35 -4.63 7.92 -10.14
N SER A 36 -4.84 7.07 -9.15
CA SER A 36 -6.07 6.27 -9.04
C SER A 36 -6.68 6.39 -7.65
N ASP A 37 -7.96 6.06 -7.55
CA ASP A 37 -8.72 6.11 -6.30
C ASP A 37 -9.25 4.71 -5.97
N MET A 38 -9.19 4.35 -4.69
CA MET A 38 -9.77 3.12 -4.16
C MET A 38 -10.68 3.46 -3.00
N ARG A 39 -11.98 3.22 -3.19
CA ARG A 39 -13.05 3.64 -2.28
C ARG A 39 -13.86 2.44 -1.79
N THR A 40 -14.04 2.36 -0.48
CA THR A 40 -15.04 1.48 0.15
C THR A 40 -16.20 2.29 0.71
N SER A 41 -17.33 1.64 1.05
CA SER A 41 -18.57 2.36 1.40
C SER A 41 -18.71 2.68 2.88
N GLY A 42 -17.97 2.03 3.79
CA GLY A 42 -18.19 2.15 5.24
C GLY A 42 -19.46 1.45 5.75
N ASN A 43 -20.22 0.78 4.87
CA ASN A 43 -21.52 0.19 5.19
C ASN A 43 -21.43 -1.34 5.28
N GLY A 44 -20.90 -1.85 6.39
CA GLY A 44 -21.04 -3.27 6.76
C GLY A 44 -20.09 -4.26 6.07
N GLY A 45 -19.10 -3.78 5.31
CA GLY A 45 -18.00 -4.59 4.77
C GLY A 45 -16.71 -4.47 5.60
N ALA A 46 -15.66 -5.18 5.20
CA ALA A 46 -14.34 -5.10 5.84
C ALA A 46 -13.61 -3.77 5.58
N ASP A 47 -14.07 -2.98 4.59
CA ASP A 47 -13.43 -1.76 4.12
C ASP A 47 -11.94 -1.98 3.82
N PHE A 48 -11.68 -3.03 3.04
CA PHE A 48 -10.36 -3.62 2.87
C PHE A 48 -9.83 -3.41 1.44
N VAL A 49 -8.60 -2.93 1.34
CA VAL A 49 -7.85 -2.91 0.08
C VAL A 49 -6.68 -3.88 0.16
N HIS A 50 -6.63 -4.81 -0.80
CA HIS A 50 -5.59 -5.83 -0.87
C HIS A 50 -4.89 -5.83 -2.22
N LEU A 51 -3.59 -5.54 -2.20
CA LEU A 51 -2.76 -5.42 -3.40
C LEU A 51 -1.62 -6.44 -3.34
N ILE A 52 -1.53 -7.31 -4.34
CA ILE A 52 -0.50 -8.34 -4.40
C ILE A 52 0.20 -8.29 -5.77
N ALA A 53 1.53 -8.32 -5.75
CA ALA A 53 2.35 -8.69 -6.89
C ALA A 53 3.36 -9.75 -6.45
N ALA A 54 3.91 -10.55 -7.37
CA ALA A 54 4.99 -11.46 -6.99
C ALA A 54 6.31 -10.71 -6.83
N ASN A 55 6.67 -9.89 -7.82
CA ASN A 55 7.97 -9.26 -7.94
C ASN A 55 7.94 -7.81 -7.47
N GLU A 56 7.14 -6.95 -8.12
CA GLU A 56 7.12 -5.52 -7.80
C GLU A 56 5.71 -4.94 -7.70
N LEU A 57 5.48 -4.18 -6.62
CA LEU A 57 4.33 -3.32 -6.46
C LEU A 57 4.80 -1.87 -6.48
N SER A 58 4.41 -1.11 -7.50
CA SER A 58 4.80 0.29 -7.69
C SER A 58 3.56 1.19 -7.69
N ILE A 59 3.45 2.03 -6.66
CA ILE A 59 2.25 2.83 -6.38
C ILE A 59 2.61 4.31 -6.34
N ASP A 60 2.04 5.09 -7.24
CA ASP A 60 2.23 6.54 -7.29
C ASP A 60 0.88 7.26 -7.33
N ASN A 61 0.61 8.10 -6.33
CA ASN A 61 -0.60 8.91 -6.26
C ASN A 61 -1.89 8.05 -6.23
N LEU A 62 -1.88 6.99 -5.41
CA LEU A 62 -3.08 6.22 -5.04
C LEU A 62 -3.77 6.87 -3.85
N ARG A 63 -5.05 7.19 -4.02
CA ARG A 63 -5.90 7.83 -3.01
C ARG A 63 -6.88 6.82 -2.43
N PHE A 64 -6.91 6.72 -1.12
CA PHE A 64 -7.89 5.92 -0.39
C PHE A 64 -9.02 6.81 0.12
N SER A 65 -10.26 6.31 0.13
CA SER A 65 -11.34 6.99 0.86
C SER A 65 -11.14 6.87 2.37
N GLU A 66 -11.72 7.79 3.14
CA GLU A 66 -11.67 7.77 4.62
C GLU A 66 -12.33 6.54 5.23
N GLN A 67 -13.19 5.86 4.47
CA GLN A 67 -13.87 4.65 4.90
C GLN A 67 -12.93 3.44 4.92
N VAL A 68 -11.82 3.44 4.18
CA VAL A 68 -10.88 2.31 4.14
C VAL A 68 -10.27 2.08 5.52
N ARG A 69 -10.46 0.88 6.07
CA ARG A 69 -10.02 0.49 7.43
C ARG A 69 -8.80 -0.41 7.42
N GLU A 70 -8.65 -1.23 6.41
CA GLU A 70 -7.52 -2.15 6.29
C GLU A 70 -6.87 -2.03 4.92
N ILE A 71 -5.55 -2.02 4.89
CA ILE A 71 -4.75 -1.99 3.67
C ILE A 71 -3.67 -3.05 3.81
N ALA A 72 -3.66 -4.03 2.91
CA ALA A 72 -2.61 -5.04 2.84
C ALA A 72 -1.92 -4.98 1.49
N MET A 73 -0.60 -4.95 1.50
CA MET A 73 0.24 -4.95 0.31
C MET A 73 1.31 -6.03 0.41
N GLN A 74 1.53 -6.78 -0.67
CA GLN A 74 2.56 -7.82 -0.72
C GLN A 74 3.24 -7.89 -2.08
N ALA A 75 4.58 -7.82 -2.09
CA ALA A 75 5.43 -8.05 -3.27
C ALA A 75 6.91 -8.20 -2.86
N MET A 76 7.80 -8.79 -3.68
CA MET A 76 9.23 -8.82 -3.33
C MET A 76 9.75 -7.40 -3.02
N THR A 77 9.44 -6.44 -3.87
CA THR A 77 9.72 -5.00 -3.66
C THR A 77 8.41 -4.21 -3.69
N ILE A 78 8.20 -3.34 -2.71
CA ILE A 78 7.06 -2.41 -2.67
C ILE A 78 7.61 -0.98 -2.72
N ASN A 79 7.21 -0.20 -3.71
CA ASN A 79 7.63 1.17 -3.91
C ASN A 79 6.42 2.10 -3.84
N ILE A 80 6.47 3.12 -2.98
CA ILE A 80 5.33 4.00 -2.71
C ILE A 80 5.74 5.47 -2.85
N TRP A 81 4.97 6.19 -3.66
CA TRP A 81 5.05 7.64 -3.88
C TRP A 81 3.68 8.28 -3.69
N ASN A 82 3.64 9.46 -3.08
CA ASN A 82 2.46 10.33 -3.07
C ASN A 82 1.19 9.67 -2.50
N VAL A 83 1.34 8.79 -1.51
CA VAL A 83 0.22 8.10 -0.86
C VAL A 83 -0.02 8.67 0.53
N ASN A 84 -1.29 8.93 0.85
CA ASN A 84 -1.72 9.20 2.21
C ASN A 84 -2.59 8.04 2.71
N PHE A 85 -2.07 7.28 3.67
CA PHE A 85 -2.85 6.27 4.38
C PHE A 85 -3.91 6.96 5.26
N PRO A 86 -5.20 6.56 5.20
CA PRO A 86 -6.28 7.19 5.95
C PRO A 86 -6.11 7.08 7.47
N ALA A 87 -6.68 8.05 8.19
CA ALA A 87 -6.71 8.02 9.65
C ALA A 87 -7.47 6.79 10.19
N GLY A 88 -6.88 6.11 11.18
CA GLY A 88 -7.50 4.95 11.80
C GLY A 88 -7.51 3.70 10.91
N SER A 89 -6.82 3.72 9.77
CA SER A 89 -6.54 2.52 8.99
C SER A 89 -5.38 1.73 9.61
N THR A 90 -5.43 0.40 9.48
CA THR A 90 -4.31 -0.51 9.72
C THR A 90 -3.66 -0.83 8.38
N VAL A 91 -2.34 -0.76 8.31
CA VAL A 91 -1.58 -0.97 7.07
C VAL A 91 -0.56 -2.08 7.28
N ASN A 92 -0.64 -3.13 6.48
CA ASN A 92 0.24 -4.28 6.52
C ASN A 92 1.03 -4.38 5.21
N LEU A 93 2.35 -4.18 5.27
CA LEU A 93 3.22 -4.16 4.10
C LEU A 93 4.22 -5.31 4.17
N ASN A 94 4.12 -6.28 3.28
CA ASN A 94 4.98 -7.45 3.28
C ASN A 94 5.92 -7.46 2.07
N SER A 95 7.23 -7.39 2.34
CA SER A 95 8.28 -7.43 1.31
C SER A 95 9.19 -8.64 1.48
N LEU A 96 10.08 -8.91 0.53
CA LEU A 96 10.98 -10.06 0.60
C LEU A 96 11.77 -10.11 1.91
N TYR A 97 12.31 -8.96 2.33
CA TYR A 97 13.16 -8.88 3.51
C TYR A 97 12.49 -8.20 4.72
N GLY A 98 11.28 -7.67 4.56
CA GLY A 98 10.55 -6.96 5.61
C GLY A 98 11.22 -5.66 6.06
N GLY A 99 10.84 -5.21 7.26
CA GLY A 99 11.28 -3.92 7.82
C GLY A 99 12.77 -3.87 8.14
N ILE A 100 13.41 -2.73 7.88
CA ILE A 100 14.73 -2.38 8.41
C ILE A 100 14.61 -2.30 9.93
N ASP A 101 15.55 -2.93 10.63
CA ASP A 101 15.52 -3.13 12.09
C ASP A 101 14.21 -3.76 12.58
N GLY A 102 13.53 -4.53 11.71
CA GLY A 102 12.26 -5.18 12.00
C GLY A 102 11.05 -4.24 12.05
N LYS A 103 11.19 -2.97 11.67
CA LYS A 103 10.15 -1.95 11.85
C LYS A 103 9.97 -1.00 10.67
N TYR A 104 11.06 -0.49 10.11
CA TYR A 104 11.02 0.67 9.24
C TYR A 104 10.99 0.30 7.76
N PRO A 105 10.34 1.09 6.90
CA PRO A 105 10.60 1.02 5.48
C PRO A 105 11.98 1.60 5.19
N ASN A 106 12.49 1.38 3.98
CA ASN A 106 13.54 2.24 3.46
C ASN A 106 12.95 3.59 3.06
N PHE A 107 13.65 4.69 3.35
CA PHE A 107 13.15 6.04 3.08
C PHE A 107 13.88 6.70 1.91
N ASN A 108 13.16 7.51 1.13
CA ASN A 108 13.67 8.45 0.12
C ASN A 108 14.46 7.83 -1.04
N SER A 109 14.44 6.51 -1.18
CA SER A 109 15.14 5.76 -2.21
C SER A 109 14.52 4.38 -2.38
N GLN A 110 14.88 3.71 -3.48
CA GLN A 110 14.51 2.32 -3.70
C GLN A 110 15.63 1.39 -3.23
N VAL A 111 15.26 0.39 -2.44
CA VAL A 111 16.07 -0.79 -2.14
C VAL A 111 15.28 -2.02 -2.54
N TYR A 112 15.85 -2.83 -3.43
CA TYR A 112 15.22 -4.07 -3.87
C TYR A 112 14.98 -5.04 -2.70
N GLY A 113 13.83 -5.69 -2.71
CA GLY A 113 13.43 -6.64 -1.68
C GLY A 113 12.80 -6.00 -0.43
N ARG A 114 12.60 -4.67 -0.42
CA ARG A 114 12.10 -3.91 0.73
C ARG A 114 10.79 -3.20 0.41
N VAL A 115 10.16 -2.72 1.47
CA VAL A 115 9.18 -1.63 1.41
C VAL A 115 9.94 -0.31 1.35
N ASN A 116 9.67 0.50 0.34
CA ASN A 116 10.32 1.78 0.07
C ASN A 116 9.27 2.90 0.12
N PHE A 117 9.42 3.82 1.08
CA PHE A 117 8.69 5.07 1.11
C PHE A 117 9.53 6.13 0.42
N ILE A 118 9.25 6.36 -0.86
CA ILE A 118 10.18 7.07 -1.73
C ILE A 118 9.91 8.58 -1.70
N GLU A 119 8.66 8.99 -1.79
CA GLU A 119 8.32 10.42 -1.74
C GLU A 119 6.92 10.66 -1.19
N ASN A 120 6.76 11.67 -0.33
CA ASN A 120 5.46 12.18 0.10
C ASN A 120 4.49 11.09 0.61
N VAL A 121 5.03 10.07 1.28
CA VAL A 121 4.24 9.03 1.94
C VAL A 121 3.81 9.53 3.31
N LYS A 122 2.50 9.49 3.56
CA LYS A 122 1.85 10.06 4.74
C LYS A 122 0.95 9.04 5.43
N TYR A 123 0.76 9.24 6.72
CA TYR A 123 -0.32 8.62 7.49
C TYR A 123 -1.12 9.73 8.18
N ASN A 124 -2.44 9.78 7.93
CA ASN A 124 -3.32 10.83 8.44
C ASN A 124 -2.76 12.24 8.20
N ALA A 125 -2.37 12.52 6.95
CA ALA A 125 -1.74 13.75 6.48
C ALA A 125 -0.33 14.08 7.05
N ASN A 126 0.19 13.30 8.00
CA ASN A 126 1.54 13.48 8.54
C ASN A 126 2.56 12.75 7.67
N LEU A 127 3.60 13.46 7.25
CA LEU A 127 4.71 12.88 6.51
C LEU A 127 5.48 11.90 7.38
N ILE A 128 5.74 10.69 6.87
CA ILE A 128 6.43 9.60 7.58
C ILE A 128 7.66 9.14 6.81
N ASN A 129 8.58 10.07 6.53
CA ASN A 129 9.76 9.86 5.68
C ASN A 129 11.08 9.70 6.46
N SER A 130 10.98 9.46 7.78
CA SER A 130 12.13 9.25 8.67
C SER A 130 11.72 8.37 9.84
N ALA A 131 12.70 7.76 10.52
CA ALA A 131 12.41 6.95 11.71
C ALA A 131 11.66 7.75 12.79
N GLN A 132 12.06 9.00 13.05
CA GLN A 132 11.40 9.87 14.04
C GLN A 132 9.92 10.14 13.70
N SER A 133 9.63 10.49 12.45
CA SER A 133 8.24 10.77 12.02
C SER A 133 7.42 9.49 11.95
N PHE A 134 8.01 8.38 11.50
CA PHE A 134 7.38 7.07 11.49
C PHE A 134 7.06 6.58 12.91
N ASP A 135 7.94 6.81 13.88
CA ASP A 135 7.68 6.47 15.29
C ASP A 135 6.53 7.29 15.87
N GLN A 136 6.41 8.55 15.47
CA GLN A 136 5.37 9.45 15.96
C GLN A 136 3.99 9.17 15.33
N PHE A 137 3.95 8.86 14.03
CA PHE A 137 2.69 8.82 13.26
C PHE A 137 2.38 7.48 12.59
N GLY A 138 3.36 6.60 12.42
CA GLY A 138 3.27 5.34 11.66
C GLY A 138 2.93 4.11 12.50
N SER A 139 2.43 4.27 13.73
CA SER A 139 2.20 3.14 14.67
C SER A 139 1.18 2.10 14.18
N SER A 140 0.33 2.45 13.22
CA SER A 140 -0.64 1.54 12.58
C SER A 140 -0.10 0.85 11.31
N ILE A 141 1.19 1.05 10.99
CA ILE A 141 1.86 0.43 9.86
C ILE A 141 2.76 -0.70 10.37
N THR A 142 2.57 -1.90 9.85
CA THR A 142 3.44 -3.04 10.10
C THR A 142 4.18 -3.41 8.81
N ILE A 143 5.45 -3.80 8.95
CA ILE A 143 6.29 -4.17 7.81
C ILE A 143 6.88 -5.56 8.05
N GLY A 144 6.32 -6.56 7.37
CA GLY A 144 6.67 -7.96 7.52
C GLY A 144 7.41 -8.56 6.34
N THR A 145 7.82 -9.81 6.49
CA THR A 145 8.34 -10.63 5.38
C THR A 145 7.19 -11.29 4.64
N MET A 146 7.31 -11.42 3.32
CA MET A 146 6.44 -12.31 2.57
C MET A 146 6.57 -13.74 3.11
N LYS A 147 5.45 -14.45 3.19
CA LYS A 147 5.39 -15.88 3.52
C LYS A 147 5.12 -16.69 2.27
#